data_AF-A0A076HGJ2-F1
#
_entry.id   AF-A0A076HGJ2-F1
#
_cell.length_a   1.000
_cell.length_b   1.000
_cell.length_c   1.000
_cell.angle_alpha   90.00
_cell.angle_beta   90.00
_cell.angle_gamma   90.00
#
_symmetry.space_group_name_H-M   'P 1'
#
loop_
_entity.id
_entity.type
_entity.pdbx_description
1 polymer ?
#
loop_
_entity_poly.entity_id
_entity_poly.type
_entity_poly.pdbx_seq_one_letter_code
_entity_poly.pdbx_strand_id
1 'polypeptide(L)'
;MTVSVRLLLPWARAATTGVLIKVEMSKARDMINAHLFPVLGIVATASVTSIAISLLPVARHSERWNVCYDDAIAWYDAAKPDWTVQDKEVFASNFCNGGIPVKGGPGFKLAL
;
A
#
# COMPACT_ATOMS: atom_id res chain seq x y z
N MET A 1 -51.14 -58.88 22.65
CA MET A 1 -49.85 -58.22 22.94
C MET A 1 -49.61 -57.15 21.88
N THR A 2 -49.86 -55.88 22.20
CA THR A 2 -49.68 -54.74 21.30
C THR A 2 -48.59 -53.85 21.88
N VAL A 3 -47.37 -53.97 21.36
CA VAL A 3 -46.25 -53.12 21.76
C VAL A 3 -46.41 -51.76 21.08
N SER A 4 -46.54 -50.71 21.89
CA SER A 4 -46.76 -49.33 21.47
C SER A 4 -45.53 -48.75 20.74
N VAL A 5 -45.69 -48.49 19.44
CA VAL A 5 -44.66 -47.89 18.55
C VAL A 5 -44.40 -46.40 18.85
N ARG A 6 -45.06 -45.80 19.85
CA ARG A 6 -45.02 -44.34 20.11
C ARG A 6 -43.75 -43.82 20.82
N LEU A 7 -42.87 -44.68 21.35
CA LEU A 7 -41.73 -44.21 22.15
C LEU A 7 -40.48 -43.78 21.34
N LEU A 8 -40.43 -44.01 20.02
CA LEU A 8 -39.22 -43.79 19.22
C LEU A 8 -39.20 -42.50 18.36
N LEU A 9 -40.25 -41.67 18.41
CA LEU A 9 -40.30 -40.46 17.55
C LEU A 9 -39.50 -39.23 18.04
N PRO A 10 -39.37 -38.93 19.35
CA PRO A 10 -38.75 -37.67 19.79
C PRO A 10 -37.24 -37.60 19.51
N TRP A 11 -36.52 -38.69 19.75
CA TRP A 11 -35.07 -38.78 19.56
C TRP A 11 -34.70 -38.83 18.07
N ALA A 12 -35.49 -39.53 17.25
CA ALA A 12 -35.33 -39.54 15.81
C ALA A 12 -35.53 -38.15 15.20
N ARG A 13 -36.53 -37.37 15.66
CA ARG A 13 -36.68 -35.96 15.24
C ARG A 13 -35.49 -35.11 15.61
N ALA A 14 -35.04 -35.14 16.86
CA ALA A 14 -33.91 -34.30 17.32
C ALA A 14 -32.60 -34.61 16.58
N ALA A 15 -32.31 -35.90 16.33
CA ALA A 15 -31.15 -36.33 15.56
C ALA A 15 -31.24 -35.87 14.09
N THR A 16 -32.43 -35.95 13.49
CA THR A 16 -32.64 -35.52 12.10
C THR A 16 -32.48 -34.00 11.96
N THR A 17 -32.99 -33.21 12.90
CA THR A 17 -32.81 -31.74 12.89
C THR A 17 -31.33 -31.35 13.05
N GLY A 18 -30.60 -32.03 13.95
CA GLY A 18 -29.17 -31.77 14.16
C GLY A 18 -28.30 -32.14 12.96
N VAL A 19 -28.62 -33.21 12.25
CA VAL A 19 -27.93 -33.61 11.01
C VAL A 19 -28.25 -32.65 9.87
N LEU A 20 -29.50 -32.21 9.73
CA LEU A 20 -29.90 -31.24 8.70
C LEU A 20 -29.19 -29.89 8.89
N ILE A 21 -29.09 -29.42 10.14
CA ILE A 21 -28.37 -28.17 10.48
C ILE A 21 -26.87 -28.32 10.20
N LYS A 22 -26.26 -29.49 10.46
CA LYS A 22 -24.85 -29.74 10.12
C LYS A 22 -24.61 -29.76 8.60
N VAL A 23 -25.49 -30.37 7.81
CA VAL A 23 -25.40 -30.41 6.33
C VAL A 23 -25.58 -28.99 5.76
N GLU A 24 -26.66 -28.32 6.18
CA GLU A 24 -26.80 -26.88 6.41
C GLU A 24 -25.52 -26.03 6.35
N MET A 25 -24.87 -26.03 7.52
CA MET A 25 -23.68 -25.25 7.81
C MET A 25 -22.45 -25.71 7.01
N SER A 26 -22.36 -26.99 6.63
CA SER A 26 -21.28 -27.50 5.78
C SER A 26 -21.36 -26.88 4.39
N LYS A 27 -22.53 -26.92 3.75
CA LYS A 27 -22.70 -26.31 2.42
C LYS A 27 -22.49 -24.80 2.43
N ALA A 28 -22.95 -24.12 3.49
CA ALA A 28 -22.71 -22.70 3.67
C ALA A 28 -21.20 -22.38 3.76
N ARG A 29 -20.44 -23.18 4.52
CA ARG A 29 -18.98 -23.03 4.64
C ARG A 29 -18.26 -23.30 3.31
N ASP A 30 -18.69 -24.32 2.58
CA ASP A 30 -18.10 -24.66 1.28
C ASP A 30 -18.38 -23.58 0.23
N MET A 31 -19.59 -23.01 0.23
CA MET A 31 -19.95 -21.88 -0.64
C MET A 31 -19.19 -20.60 -0.26
N ILE A 32 -19.00 -20.33 1.04
CA ILE A 32 -18.16 -19.22 1.50
C ILE A 32 -16.71 -19.44 1.04
N ASN A 33 -16.12 -20.62 1.25
CA ASN A 33 -14.74 -20.89 0.85
C ASN A 33 -14.54 -20.82 -0.67
N ALA A 34 -15.53 -21.25 -1.45
CA ALA A 34 -15.49 -21.19 -2.92
C ALA A 34 -15.45 -19.77 -3.48
N HIS A 35 -15.98 -18.78 -2.76
CA HIS A 35 -16.09 -17.39 -3.24
C HIS A 35 -15.28 -16.38 -2.44
N LEU A 36 -14.98 -16.64 -1.17
CA LEU A 36 -14.23 -15.75 -0.29
C LEU A 36 -12.79 -15.56 -0.78
N PHE A 37 -12.06 -16.65 -1.08
CA PHE A 37 -10.67 -16.53 -1.55
C PHE A 37 -10.57 -15.82 -2.90
N PRO A 38 -11.41 -16.13 -3.92
CA PRO A 38 -11.43 -15.34 -5.15
C PRO A 38 -11.74 -13.85 -4.91
N VAL A 39 -12.74 -13.51 -4.09
CA VAL A 39 -13.09 -12.12 -3.80
C VAL A 39 -11.94 -11.40 -3.09
N LEU A 40 -11.34 -12.02 -2.08
CA LEU A 40 -10.17 -11.46 -1.39
C LEU A 40 -8.98 -11.28 -2.35
N GLY A 41 -8.75 -12.25 -3.25
CA GLY A 41 -7.71 -12.15 -4.28
C GLY A 41 -7.93 -10.98 -5.24
N ILE A 42 -9.17 -10.79 -5.70
CA ILE A 42 -9.54 -9.66 -6.56
C ILE A 42 -9.36 -8.33 -5.82
N VAL A 43 -9.89 -8.21 -4.60
CA VAL A 43 -9.78 -7.00 -3.79
C VAL A 43 -8.31 -6.67 -3.51
N ALA A 44 -7.52 -7.65 -3.06
CA ALA A 44 -6.09 -7.46 -2.80
C ALA A 44 -5.34 -7.03 -4.06
N THR A 45 -5.59 -7.67 -5.20
CA THR A 45 -4.94 -7.31 -6.47
C THR A 45 -5.32 -5.90 -6.93
N ALA A 46 -6.60 -5.55 -6.84
CA ALA A 46 -7.08 -4.21 -7.17
C ALA A 46 -6.47 -3.14 -6.25
N SER A 47 -6.38 -3.43 -4.94
CA SER A 47 -5.75 -2.54 -3.95
C SER A 47 -4.25 -2.36 -4.21
N VAL A 48 -3.50 -3.44 -4.46
CA VAL A 48 -2.06 -3.32 -4.75
C VAL A 48 -1.83 -2.57 -6.06
N THR A 49 -2.65 -2.84 -7.08
CA THR A 49 -2.56 -2.15 -8.38
C THR A 49 -2.88 -0.67 -8.26
N SER A 50 -3.90 -0.29 -7.48
CA SER A 50 -4.25 1.11 -7.28
C SER A 50 -3.16 1.88 -6.52
N ILE A 51 -2.53 1.25 -5.53
CA ILE A 51 -1.36 1.81 -4.82
C ILE A 51 -0.20 2.00 -5.81
N ALA A 52 0.11 0.99 -6.61
CA ALA A 52 1.21 1.07 -7.58
C ALA A 52 0.99 2.21 -8.60
N ILE A 53 -0.22 2.36 -9.13
CA ILE A 53 -0.57 3.46 -10.04
C ILE A 53 -0.45 4.82 -9.32
N SER A 54 -0.90 4.91 -8.07
CA SER A 54 -0.85 6.16 -7.29
C SER A 54 0.57 6.61 -6.98
N LEU A 55 1.52 5.68 -6.88
CA LEU A 55 2.94 5.97 -6.63
C LEU A 55 3.72 6.37 -7.90
N LEU A 56 3.17 6.13 -9.09
CA LEU A 56 3.82 6.47 -10.36
C LEU A 56 4.25 7.96 -10.46
N PRO A 57 3.41 8.97 -10.15
CA PRO A 57 3.82 10.37 -10.18
C PRO A 57 4.93 10.68 -9.18
N VAL A 58 4.94 10.04 -8.01
CA VAL A 58 6.00 10.19 -7.00
C VAL A 58 7.32 9.66 -7.56
N ALA A 59 7.30 8.45 -8.14
CA ALA A 59 8.50 7.87 -8.75
C ALA A 59 9.05 8.74 -9.88
N ARG A 60 8.18 9.28 -10.75
CA ARG A 60 8.59 10.21 -11.82
C ARG A 60 9.12 11.54 -11.30
N HIS A 61 8.56 12.04 -10.21
CA HIS A 61 9.07 13.23 -9.56
C HIS A 61 10.46 12.98 -8.96
N SER A 62 10.67 11.87 -8.25
CA SER A 62 11.97 11.48 -7.70
C SER A 62 13.03 11.28 -8.78
N GLU A 63 12.68 10.64 -9.90
CA GLU A 63 13.58 10.47 -11.06
C GLU A 63 14.06 11.84 -11.59
N ARG A 64 13.14 12.79 -11.80
CA ARG A 64 13.48 14.14 -12.26
C ARG A 64 14.27 14.93 -11.23
N TRP A 65 13.95 14.76 -9.95
CA TRP A 65 14.66 15.42 -8.86
C TRP A 65 16.10 14.95 -8.77
N ASN A 66 16.36 13.64 -8.89
CA ASN A 66 17.70 13.07 -8.89
C ASN A 66 18.55 13.63 -10.04
N VAL A 67 18.01 13.66 -11.26
CA VAL A 67 18.69 14.27 -12.42
C VAL A 67 19.00 15.74 -12.16
N CYS A 68 18.02 16.50 -11.66
CA CYS A 68 18.25 17.91 -11.30
C CYS A 68 19.37 18.06 -10.26
N TYR A 69 19.37 17.21 -9.24
CA TYR A 69 20.35 17.28 -8.16
C TYR A 69 21.76 16.97 -8.65
N ASP A 70 21.92 15.90 -9.42
CA ASP A 70 23.21 15.50 -10.00
C ASP A 70 23.77 16.58 -10.93
N ASP A 71 22.92 17.12 -11.81
CA ASP A 71 23.30 18.21 -12.72
C ASP A 71 23.66 19.49 -11.94
N ALA A 72 22.91 19.81 -10.89
CA ALA A 72 23.17 20.98 -10.05
C ALA A 72 24.51 20.84 -9.30
N ILE A 73 24.80 19.67 -8.73
CA ILE A 73 26.09 19.40 -8.07
C ILE A 73 27.23 19.54 -9.08
N ALA A 74 27.12 18.92 -10.26
CA ALA A 74 28.14 19.04 -11.31
C ALA A 74 28.37 20.51 -11.72
N TRP A 75 27.29 21.31 -11.81
CA TRP A 75 27.40 22.73 -12.07
C TRP A 75 28.11 23.48 -10.93
N TYR A 76 27.76 23.23 -9.67
CA TYR A 76 28.37 23.88 -8.52
C TYR A 76 29.85 23.49 -8.35
N ASP A 77 30.23 22.26 -8.68
CA ASP A 77 31.62 21.83 -8.67
C ASP A 77 32.47 22.63 -9.66
N ALA A 78 31.93 22.96 -10.83
CA ALA A 78 32.60 23.79 -11.82
C ALA A 78 32.54 25.29 -11.51
N ALA A 79 31.39 25.80 -11.05
CA ALA A 79 31.12 27.22 -10.91
C ALA A 79 31.53 27.81 -9.55
N LYS A 80 31.64 26.95 -8.52
CA LYS A 80 31.92 27.31 -7.11
C LYS A 80 32.93 26.35 -6.48
N PRO A 81 34.18 26.31 -6.97
CA PRO A 81 35.21 25.42 -6.42
C PRO A 81 35.60 25.75 -4.98
N ASP A 82 35.34 26.99 -4.53
CA ASP A 82 35.60 27.49 -3.18
C ASP A 82 34.50 27.14 -2.17
N TRP A 83 33.35 26.67 -2.62
CA TRP A 83 32.24 26.30 -1.74
C TRP A 83 32.49 24.95 -1.07
N THR A 84 32.03 24.85 0.19
CA THR A 84 32.05 23.57 0.89
C THR A 84 31.10 22.57 0.21
N VAL A 85 31.36 21.28 0.39
CA VAL A 85 30.46 20.23 -0.13
C VAL A 85 29.03 20.45 0.39
N GLN A 86 28.89 20.80 1.67
CA GLN A 86 27.59 21.07 2.29
C GLN A 86 26.86 22.25 1.65
N ASP A 87 27.56 23.33 1.33
CA ASP A 87 26.95 24.46 0.62
C ASP A 87 26.41 23.98 -0.74
N LYS A 88 27.18 23.23 -1.51
CA LYS A 88 26.72 22.74 -2.81
C LYS A 88 25.46 21.87 -2.69
N GLU A 89 25.40 20.97 -1.71
CA GLU A 89 24.24 20.10 -1.47
C GLU A 89 22.98 20.88 -1.03
N VAL A 90 23.12 21.83 -0.10
CA VAL A 90 21.99 22.66 0.38
C VAL A 90 21.45 23.53 -0.76
N PHE A 91 22.34 24.05 -1.60
CA PHE A 91 21.95 24.89 -2.73
C PHE A 91 21.32 24.10 -3.87
N ALA A 92 21.90 22.95 -4.23
CA ALA A 92 21.34 22.04 -5.23
C ALA A 92 19.94 21.58 -4.80
N SER A 93 19.77 21.17 -3.53
CA SER A 93 18.46 20.78 -3.01
C SER A 93 17.47 21.94 -3.01
N ASN A 94 17.85 23.15 -2.58
CA ASN A 94 16.97 24.32 -2.63
C ASN A 94 16.54 24.64 -4.07
N PHE A 95 17.47 24.63 -5.02
CA PHE A 95 17.19 24.87 -6.44
C PHE A 95 16.21 23.84 -7.02
N CYS A 96 16.47 22.54 -6.81
CA CYS A 96 15.62 21.46 -7.34
C CYS A 96 14.23 21.38 -6.68
N ASN A 97 14.06 22.00 -5.51
CA ASN A 97 12.76 22.18 -4.86
C ASN A 97 12.04 23.49 -5.28
N GLY A 98 12.59 24.26 -6.23
CA GLY A 98 12.00 25.52 -6.69
C GLY A 98 12.22 26.70 -5.73
N GLY A 99 13.18 26.58 -4.82
CA GLY A 99 13.56 27.64 -3.90
C GLY A 99 14.19 28.84 -4.61
N ILE A 100 14.08 30.01 -3.97
CA ILE A 100 14.70 31.24 -4.47
C ILE A 100 16.23 31.18 -4.34
N PRO A 101 16.98 31.80 -5.25
CA PRO A 101 18.44 31.87 -5.16
C PRO A 101 18.89 32.48 -3.83
N VAL A 102 19.83 31.83 -3.16
CA VAL A 102 20.46 32.30 -1.91
C VAL A 102 21.96 32.56 -2.14
N LYS A 103 22.67 33.13 -1.17
CA LYS A 103 24.14 33.31 -1.19
C LYS A 103 24.79 32.44 -0.13
N GLY A 104 25.87 31.75 -0.50
CA GLY A 104 26.67 30.94 0.42
C GLY A 104 27.33 31.79 1.50
N GLY A 105 27.57 31.19 2.67
CA GLY A 105 28.20 31.85 3.82
C GLY A 105 27.37 31.76 5.12
N PRO A 106 27.85 32.37 6.23
CA PRO A 106 27.20 32.28 7.53
C PRO A 106 25.79 32.85 7.51
N GLY A 107 24.79 31.98 7.70
CA GLY A 107 23.38 32.35 7.87
C GLY A 107 22.63 32.67 6.58
N PHE A 108 22.79 31.85 5.53
CA PHE A 108 22.04 31.82 4.25
C PHE A 108 21.20 33.07 3.96
N LYS A 109 21.74 33.99 3.15
CA LYS A 109 21.05 35.23 2.77
C LYS A 109 20.41 35.08 1.40
N LEU A 110 19.26 35.74 1.17
CA LEU A 110 18.65 35.80 -0.16
C LEU A 110 19.62 36.45 -1.16
N ALA A 111 19.69 35.91 -2.37
CA ALA A 111 20.43 36.52 -3.47
C ALA A 111 19.55 37.54 -4.23
N LEU A 112 19.00 38.50 -3.47
CA LEU A 112 18.40 39.73 -3.99
C LEU A 112 19.50 40.67 -4.52
#